data_AF-A0AAE9Y205-F1
#
_entry.id   AF-A0AAE9Y205-F1
#
_cell.length_a   1.000
_cell.length_b   1.000
_cell.length_c   1.000
_cell.angle_alpha   90.00
_cell.angle_beta   90.00
_cell.angle_gamma   90.00
#
_symmetry.space_group_name_H-M   'P 1'
#
loop_
_entity.id
_entity.type
_entity.pdbx_description
1 polymer ?
#
loop_
_entity_poly.entity_id
_entity_poly.type
_entity_poly.pdbx_seq_one_letter_code
_entity_poly.pdbx_strand_id
1 'polypeptide(L)'
;MVLDTERYRYQKFMSDIAGQDIQAHGGEQRRAIAAVRNWLRTASGRTLPGGAEVFRRYQLFERALPQVCGHAELDPAEVTFADFVSLAVEWLKVDLPAAGP
;
A
#
# COMPACT_ATOMS: atom_id res chain seq x y z
N MET A 1 12.31 -7.52 -17.79
CA MET A 1 11.08 -7.79 -18.57
C MET A 1 10.45 -9.07 -18.04
N VAL A 2 9.53 -8.94 -17.09
CA VAL A 2 8.82 -10.09 -16.49
C VAL A 2 7.50 -10.22 -17.24
N LEU A 3 7.37 -11.30 -18.02
CA LEU A 3 6.13 -11.69 -18.67
C LEU A 3 5.22 -12.31 -17.60
N ASP A 4 4.29 -11.51 -17.11
CA ASP A 4 3.26 -11.94 -16.16
C ASP A 4 2.05 -12.47 -16.95
N THR A 5 1.79 -13.78 -16.82
CA THR A 5 0.78 -14.54 -17.58
C THR A 5 -0.66 -14.28 -17.13
N GLU A 6 -0.91 -13.53 -16.06
CA GLU A 6 -2.27 -13.12 -15.69
C GLU A 6 -2.38 -11.60 -15.46
N ARG A 7 -2.09 -10.85 -16.53
CA ARG A 7 -2.61 -9.49 -16.73
C ARG A 7 -4.12 -9.51 -16.39
N TYR A 8 -4.61 -8.47 -15.72
CA TYR A 8 -6.03 -8.17 -15.45
C TYR A 8 -6.62 -8.54 -14.10
N ARG A 9 -6.04 -9.39 -13.24
CA ARG A 9 -6.68 -9.63 -11.92
C ARG A 9 -6.50 -8.43 -10.98
N TYR A 10 -5.27 -7.95 -10.82
CA TYR A 10 -4.98 -6.72 -10.08
C TYR A 10 -5.59 -5.49 -10.73
N GLN A 11 -5.60 -5.44 -12.07
CA GLN A 11 -6.14 -4.31 -12.81
C GLN A 11 -7.67 -4.20 -12.66
N LYS A 12 -8.41 -5.31 -12.63
CA LYS A 12 -9.87 -5.29 -12.36
C LYS A 12 -10.19 -4.69 -10.99
N PHE A 13 -9.49 -5.11 -9.93
CA PHE A 13 -9.70 -4.57 -8.59
C PHE A 13 -9.34 -3.08 -8.49
N MET A 14 -8.27 -2.67 -9.17
CA MET A 14 -7.90 -1.25 -9.26
C MET A 14 -8.88 -0.46 -10.13
N SER A 15 -9.51 -1.06 -11.14
CA SER A 15 -10.51 -0.40 -12.01
C SER A 15 -11.79 -0.04 -11.25
N ASP A 16 -12.25 -0.94 -10.38
CA ASP A 16 -13.42 -0.70 -9.51
C ASP A 16 -13.18 0.46 -8.53
N ILE A 17 -11.91 0.74 -8.19
CA ILE A 17 -11.50 1.83 -7.29
C ILE A 17 -11.12 3.10 -8.08
N ALA A 18 -10.55 2.94 -9.29
CA ALA A 18 -10.08 4.03 -10.15
C ALA A 18 -11.21 4.74 -10.92
N GLY A 19 -12.41 4.15 -10.97
CA GLY A 19 -13.62 4.82 -11.50
C GLY A 19 -14.07 6.04 -10.69
N GLN A 20 -13.46 6.28 -9.52
CA GLN A 20 -13.67 7.47 -8.70
C GLN A 20 -12.35 8.22 -8.51
N ASP A 21 -12.02 9.01 -9.53
CA ASP A 21 -11.24 10.26 -9.49
C ASP A 21 -10.05 10.35 -8.52
N ILE A 22 -8.85 10.12 -9.03
CA ILE A 22 -7.57 10.36 -8.35
C ILE A 22 -7.24 11.86 -8.49
N GLN A 23 -8.02 12.71 -7.85
CA GLN A 23 -7.69 14.12 -7.61
C GLN A 23 -7.28 14.28 -6.14
N ALA A 24 -6.06 14.76 -5.92
CA ALA A 24 -5.51 15.00 -4.60
C ALA A 24 -6.40 15.99 -3.80
N HIS A 25 -6.63 15.72 -2.52
CA HIS A 25 -6.35 16.60 -1.38
C HIS A 25 -7.19 16.25 -0.12
N GLY A 26 -6.52 15.72 0.90
CA GLY A 26 -6.93 15.93 2.31
C GLY A 26 -7.98 15.00 2.92
N GLY A 27 -8.39 13.91 2.25
CA GLY A 27 -9.39 13.01 2.86
C GLY A 27 -9.85 11.79 2.05
N GLU A 28 -9.38 11.62 0.81
CA GLU A 28 -9.76 10.49 -0.05
C GLU A 28 -8.87 9.26 0.14
N GLN A 29 -7.54 9.41 0.34
CA GLN A 29 -6.67 8.24 0.58
C GLN A 29 -7.13 7.42 1.78
N ARG A 30 -7.56 8.10 2.85
CA ARG A 30 -8.12 7.48 4.04
C ARG A 30 -9.40 6.70 3.74
N ARG A 31 -10.27 7.24 2.85
CA ARG A 31 -11.52 6.60 2.43
C ARG A 31 -11.26 5.39 1.55
N ALA A 32 -10.38 5.50 0.56
CA ALA A 32 -9.95 4.39 -0.28
C ALA A 32 -9.32 3.26 0.56
N ILE A 33 -8.40 3.59 1.48
CA ILE A 33 -7.79 2.62 2.39
C ILE A 33 -8.86 1.96 3.28
N ALA A 34 -9.81 2.74 3.82
CA ALA A 34 -10.90 2.19 4.62
C ALA A 34 -11.80 1.25 3.81
N ALA A 35 -12.15 1.61 2.58
CA ALA A 35 -12.99 0.82 1.69
C ALA A 35 -12.30 -0.50 1.32
N VAL A 36 -11.05 -0.46 0.87
CA VAL A 36 -10.26 -1.66 0.53
C VAL A 36 -10.08 -2.55 1.75
N ARG A 37 -9.74 -1.99 2.91
CA ARG A 37 -9.61 -2.76 4.16
C ARG A 37 -10.92 -3.43 4.55
N ASN A 38 -12.04 -2.71 4.49
CA ASN A 38 -13.35 -3.25 4.83
C ASN A 38 -13.77 -4.38 3.88
N TRP A 39 -13.52 -4.21 2.58
CA TRP A 39 -13.73 -5.27 1.59
C TRP A 39 -12.85 -6.50 1.89
N LEU A 40 -11.55 -6.31 2.15
CA LEU A 40 -10.63 -7.38 2.51
C LEU A 40 -11.05 -8.12 3.79
N ARG A 41 -11.52 -7.41 4.81
CA ARG A 41 -12.05 -8.02 6.04
C ARG A 41 -13.22 -8.96 5.72
N THR A 42 -14.15 -8.51 4.89
CA THR A 42 -15.33 -9.29 4.49
C THR A 42 -14.95 -10.47 3.60
N ALA A 43 -14.07 -10.27 2.62
CA ALA A 43 -13.68 -11.30 1.66
C ALA A 43 -12.78 -12.39 2.28
N SER A 44 -11.88 -12.02 3.20
CA SER A 44 -10.92 -12.96 3.80
C SER A 44 -11.38 -13.58 5.11
N GLY A 45 -12.36 -13.00 5.80
CA GLY A 45 -12.77 -13.41 7.14
C GLY A 45 -11.70 -13.18 8.23
N ARG A 46 -10.56 -12.57 7.89
CA ARG A 46 -9.44 -12.34 8.82
C ARG A 46 -9.67 -11.08 9.65
N THR A 47 -9.13 -11.08 10.86
CA THR A 47 -9.00 -9.87 11.67
C THR A 47 -7.94 -8.97 11.02
N LEU A 48 -8.36 -7.79 10.59
CA LEU A 48 -7.50 -6.75 10.04
C LEU A 48 -7.49 -5.53 10.95
N PRO A 49 -6.37 -4.78 11.05
CA PRO A 49 -6.34 -3.50 11.74
C PRO A 49 -7.43 -2.54 11.26
N GLY A 50 -7.81 -1.60 12.13
CA GLY A 50 -8.76 -0.54 11.77
C GLY A 50 -8.28 0.27 10.57
N GLY A 51 -9.19 0.79 9.74
CA GLY A 51 -8.82 1.63 8.58
C GLY A 51 -8.01 2.86 8.98
N ALA A 52 -8.24 3.39 10.19
CA ALA A 52 -7.44 4.46 10.78
C ALA A 52 -5.98 4.04 11.04
N GLU A 53 -5.76 2.81 11.53
CA GLU A 53 -4.42 2.29 11.79
C GLU A 53 -3.68 1.98 10.48
N VAL A 54 -4.37 1.40 9.50
CA VAL A 54 -3.80 1.19 8.17
C VAL A 54 -3.41 2.53 7.53
N PHE A 55 -4.26 3.55 7.63
CA PHE A 55 -3.95 4.89 7.14
C PHE A 55 -2.77 5.53 7.88
N ARG A 56 -2.70 5.39 9.21
CA ARG A 56 -1.57 5.89 10.01
C ARG A 56 -0.25 5.27 9.55
N ARG A 57 -0.21 3.95 9.35
CA ARG A 57 0.98 3.24 8.85
C ARG A 57 1.35 3.65 7.43
N TYR A 58 0.35 3.80 6.55
CA TYR A 58 0.58 4.33 5.21
C TYR A 58 1.26 5.72 5.25
N GLN A 59 0.76 6.64 6.07
CA GLN A 59 1.40 7.96 6.24
C GLN A 59 2.81 7.89 6.85
N LEU A 60 3.09 6.91 7.72
CA LEU A 60 4.43 6.70 8.23
C LEU A 60 5.37 6.21 7.13
N PHE A 61 4.92 5.26 6.32
CA PHE A 61 5.68 4.79 5.17
C PHE A 61 5.96 5.90 4.16
N GLU A 62 4.96 6.72 3.81
CA GLU A 62 5.16 7.86 2.89
C GLU A 62 6.24 8.83 3.40
N ARG A 63 6.28 9.08 4.72
CA ARG A 63 7.33 9.91 5.34
C ARG A 63 8.70 9.23 5.34
N ALA A 64 8.73 7.91 5.48
CA ALA A 64 9.96 7.12 5.45
C ALA A 64 10.45 6.84 4.03
N LEU A 65 9.60 7.01 3.00
CA LEU A 65 9.89 6.62 1.63
C LEU A 65 11.21 7.18 1.09
N PRO A 66 11.56 8.48 1.25
CA PRO A 66 12.85 8.98 0.76
C PRO A 66 14.05 8.29 1.41
N GLN A 67 13.96 8.00 2.71
CA GLN A 67 14.99 7.26 3.44
C GLN A 67 15.07 5.81 2.97
N VAL A 68 13.92 5.15 2.80
CA VAL A 68 13.83 3.77 2.35
C VAL A 68 14.39 3.61 0.92
N CYS A 69 14.08 4.56 0.02
CA CYS A 69 14.69 4.62 -1.31
C CYS A 69 16.21 4.78 -1.23
N GLY A 70 16.71 5.66 -0.35
CA GLY A 70 18.15 5.84 -0.15
C GLY A 70 18.88 4.58 0.33
N HIS A 71 18.26 3.77 1.20
CA HIS A 71 18.82 2.49 1.64
C HIS A 71 18.79 1.42 0.55
N ALA A 72 17.83 1.52 -0.38
CA ALA A 72 17.67 0.62 -1.50
C ALA A 72 18.45 1.07 -2.76
N GLU A 73 19.21 2.17 -2.68
CA GLU A 73 19.92 2.79 -3.80
C GLU A 73 18.99 3.13 -5.00
N LEU A 74 17.73 3.45 -4.69
CA LEU A 74 16.72 3.84 -5.68
C LEU A 74 16.58 5.36 -5.73
N ASP A 75 16.51 5.91 -6.94
CA ASP A 75 16.07 7.29 -7.13
C ASP A 75 14.54 7.37 -6.88
N PRO A 76 14.06 8.17 -5.91
CA PRO A 76 12.63 8.38 -5.69
C PRO A 76 11.83 8.76 -6.94
N ALA A 77 12.46 9.42 -7.93
CA ALA A 77 11.83 9.80 -9.20
C ALA A 77 11.64 8.61 -10.17
N GLU A 78 12.37 7.51 -9.98
CA GLU A 78 12.34 6.32 -10.84
C GLU A 78 11.58 5.14 -10.19
N VAL A 79 11.10 5.31 -8.96
CA VAL A 79 10.35 4.28 -8.22
C VAL A 79 9.09 3.89 -9.00
N THR A 80 9.04 2.64 -9.44
CA THR A 80 7.83 2.07 -10.05
C THR A 80 6.84 1.63 -8.97
N PHE A 81 5.62 1.30 -9.37
CA PHE A 81 4.64 0.71 -8.45
C PHE A 81 5.14 -0.60 -7.82
N ALA A 82 5.88 -1.42 -8.57
CA ALA A 82 6.43 -2.68 -8.06
C ALA A 82 7.50 -2.43 -6.98
N ASP A 83 8.34 -1.41 -7.19
CA ASP A 83 9.33 -0.99 -6.20
C ASP A 83 8.64 -0.45 -4.96
N PHE A 84 7.64 0.43 -5.12
CA PHE A 84 6.87 0.97 -4.01
C PHE A 84 6.25 -0.12 -3.12
N VAL A 85 5.65 -1.15 -3.73
CA VAL A 85 5.09 -2.30 -2.98
C VAL A 85 6.19 -3.07 -2.26
N SER A 86 7.31 -3.34 -2.94
CA SER A 86 8.44 -4.07 -2.35
C SER A 86 9.04 -3.31 -1.15
N LEU A 87 9.27 -2.01 -1.32
CA LEU A 87 9.75 -1.11 -0.26
C LEU A 87 8.78 -1.04 0.93
N ALA A 88 7.46 -0.99 0.66
CA ALA A 88 6.46 -1.01 1.72
C ALA A 88 6.47 -2.33 2.51
N VAL A 89 6.63 -3.46 1.83
CA VAL A 89 6.74 -4.78 2.46
C VAL A 89 8.00 -4.87 3.33
N GLU A 90 9.15 -4.44 2.83
CA GLU A 90 10.39 -4.44 3.61
C GLU A 90 10.31 -3.49 4.80
N TRP A 91 9.77 -2.28 4.60
CA TRP A 91 9.58 -1.31 5.67
C TRP A 91 8.68 -1.86 6.78
N LEU A 92 7.60 -2.56 6.43
CA LEU A 92 6.72 -3.19 7.42
C LEU A 92 7.42 -4.27 8.26
N LYS A 93 8.42 -4.98 7.73
CA LYS A 93 9.19 -5.97 8.52
C LYS A 93 10.05 -5.32 9.60
N VAL A 94 10.48 -4.07 9.37
CA VAL A 94 11.28 -3.29 10.32
C VAL A 94 10.38 -2.55 11.32
N ASP A 95 9.24 -2.02 10.87
CA ASP A 95 8.28 -1.27 11.72
C ASP A 95 7.32 -2.17 12.52
N LEU A 96 7.18 -3.46 12.17
CA LEU A 96 6.51 -4.43 13.02
C LEU A 96 7.38 -4.63 14.28
N PRO A 97 6.94 -4.19 15.48
CA PRO A 97 7.61 -4.62 16.70
C PRO A 97 7.62 -6.14 16.65
N ALA A 98 8.79 -6.75 16.86
CA ALA A 98 8.91 -8.20 17.00
C ALA A 98 7.77 -8.65 17.91
N ALA A 99 6.89 -9.52 17.39
CA ALA A 99 5.75 -9.99 18.15
C ALA A 99 6.29 -10.53 19.48
N GLY A 100 6.11 -9.74 20.55
CA GLY A 100 6.59 -10.10 21.87
C GLY A 100 5.91 -11.38 22.32
N PRO A 101 6.61 -12.24 23.08
CA PRO A 101 6.02 -13.45 23.64
C PRO A 101 4.81 -13.14 24.54
#